data_AF-A0A0G2HK26-F1
#
_entry.id   AF-A0A0G2HK26-F1
#
_cell.length_a   1.000
_cell.length_b   1.000
_cell.length_c   1.000
_cell.angle_alpha   90.00
_cell.angle_beta   90.00
_cell.angle_gamma   90.00
#
_symmetry.space_group_name_H-M   'P 1'
#
loop_
_entity.id
_entity.type
_entity.pdbx_description
1 polymer ?
#
loop_
_entity_poly.entity_id
_entity_poly.type
_entity_poly.pdbx_seq_one_letter_code
_entity_poly.pdbx_strand_id
1 'polypeptide(L)'
;MDDANRKQLQAFVKHWLRQAGRTPADLGQALGLSSASLPTLLNELVRTNAKLGPSGLVERLCLIDERWQCPEDFDPDPDVLGDQLDLLLETIQGEPM
;
A
#
# COMPACT_ATOMS: atom_id res chain seq x y z
N MET A 1 -15.19 -12.34 -20.08
CA MET A 1 -15.33 -11.50 -18.87
C MET A 1 -16.33 -10.41 -19.20
N ASP A 2 -17.50 -10.50 -18.60
CA ASP A 2 -18.66 -9.67 -18.90
C ASP A 2 -18.47 -8.23 -18.43
N ASP A 3 -19.20 -7.30 -19.05
CA ASP A 3 -19.11 -5.87 -18.76
C ASP A 3 -19.46 -5.56 -17.29
N ALA A 4 -20.36 -6.35 -16.70
CA ALA A 4 -20.69 -6.31 -15.28
C ALA A 4 -19.46 -6.61 -14.39
N ASN A 5 -18.67 -7.62 -14.73
CA ASN A 5 -17.48 -7.99 -13.96
C ASN A 5 -16.39 -6.90 -14.03
N ARG A 6 -16.28 -6.22 -15.18
CA ARG A 6 -15.38 -5.07 -15.36
C ARG A 6 -15.82 -3.87 -14.51
N LYS A 7 -17.12 -3.57 -14.45
CA LYS A 7 -17.66 -2.48 -13.61
C LYS A 7 -17.48 -2.77 -12.12
N GLN A 8 -17.69 -4.01 -11.71
CA GLN A 8 -17.52 -4.42 -10.31
C GLN A 8 -16.05 -4.32 -9.89
N LEU A 9 -15.12 -4.73 -10.75
CA LEU A 9 -13.68 -4.54 -10.54
C LEU A 9 -13.32 -3.05 -10.44
N GLN A 10 -13.88 -2.21 -11.31
CA GLN A 10 -13.67 -0.75 -11.24
C GLN A 10 -14.18 -0.16 -9.92
N ALA A 11 -15.35 -0.57 -9.45
CA ALA A 11 -15.91 -0.10 -8.19
C ALA A 11 -15.04 -0.55 -7.00
N PHE A 12 -14.60 -1.81 -7.01
CA PHE A 12 -13.70 -2.37 -6.01
C PHE A 12 -12.37 -1.59 -5.95
N VAL A 13 -11.70 -1.39 -7.09
CA VAL A 13 -10.44 -0.64 -7.16
C VAL A 13 -10.62 0.79 -6.68
N LYS A 14 -11.70 1.48 -7.07
CA LYS A 14 -12.00 2.83 -6.58
C LYS A 14 -12.20 2.86 -5.06
N HIS A 15 -12.88 1.86 -4.51
CA HIS A 15 -13.12 1.77 -3.08
C HIS A 15 -11.83 1.47 -2.32
N TRP A 16 -11.04 0.51 -2.79
CA TRP A 16 -9.74 0.16 -2.21
C TRP A 16 -8.75 1.32 -2.27
N LEU A 17 -8.68 2.06 -3.39
CA LEU A 17 -7.89 3.30 -3.48
C LEU A 17 -8.33 4.35 -2.46
N ARG A 18 -9.64 4.52 -2.24
CA ARG A 18 -10.17 5.44 -1.22
C ARG A 18 -9.81 4.99 0.20
N GLN A 19 -9.84 3.69 0.47
CA GLN A 19 -9.44 3.14 1.78
C GLN A 19 -7.94 3.29 2.04
N ALA A 20 -7.10 3.04 1.03
CA ALA A 20 -5.66 3.23 1.11
C ALA A 20 -5.23 4.71 1.11
N GLY A 21 -6.13 5.65 0.82
CA GLY A 21 -5.81 7.07 0.67
C GLY A 21 -4.92 7.37 -0.55
N ARG A 22 -4.87 6.47 -1.54
CA ARG A 22 -3.96 6.52 -2.69
C ARG A 22 -4.68 6.92 -3.98
N THR A 23 -3.90 7.38 -4.96
CA THR A 23 -4.40 7.78 -6.28
C THR A 23 -4.26 6.64 -7.29
N PRO A 24 -5.04 6.63 -8.39
CA PRO A 24 -4.85 5.68 -9.48
C PRO A 24 -3.47 5.77 -10.15
N ALA A 25 -2.74 6.88 -9.97
CA ALA A 25 -1.37 7.01 -10.43
C ALA A 25 -0.40 6.19 -9.58
N ASP A 26 -0.56 6.21 -8.26
CA ASP A 26 0.24 5.43 -7.33
C ASP A 26 0.09 3.92 -7.59
N LEU A 27 -1.15 3.47 -7.81
CA LEU A 27 -1.44 2.09 -8.20
C LEU A 27 -0.84 1.72 -9.56
N GLY A 28 -0.88 2.64 -10.53
CA GLY A 28 -0.22 2.45 -11.82
C GLY A 28 1.29 2.24 -11.64
N GLN A 29 1.91 3.05 -10.78
CA GLN A 29 3.34 2.94 -10.44
C GLN A 29 3.66 1.62 -9.73
N ALA A 30 2.82 1.19 -8.79
CA ALA A 30 2.98 -0.08 -8.08
C ALA A 30 2.84 -1.30 -9.01
N LEU A 31 1.99 -1.20 -10.04
CA LEU A 31 1.84 -2.21 -11.09
C LEU A 31 2.93 -2.13 -12.18
N GLY A 32 3.82 -1.13 -12.13
CA GLY A 32 4.87 -0.93 -13.14
C GLY A 32 4.35 -0.36 -14.47
N LEU A 33 3.17 0.26 -14.46
CA LEU A 33 2.57 0.92 -15.62
C LEU A 33 3.06 2.37 -15.72
N SER A 34 3.74 2.72 -16.81
CA SER A 34 4.16 4.10 -17.10
C SER A 34 3.00 5.09 -17.34
N SER A 35 1.75 4.62 -17.43
CA SER A 35 0.59 5.49 -17.67
C SER A 35 -0.57 5.17 -16.74
N ALA A 36 -0.88 6.14 -15.87
CA ALA A 36 -1.90 6.14 -14.84
C ALA A 36 -3.34 6.37 -15.35
N SER A 37 -3.61 6.09 -16.62
CA SER A 37 -4.98 6.20 -17.13
C SER A 37 -5.81 5.07 -16.50
N LEU A 38 -6.84 5.43 -15.73
CA LEU A 38 -7.83 4.51 -15.14
C LEU A 38 -8.23 3.34 -16.09
N PRO A 39 -8.50 3.56 -17.39
CA PRO A 39 -8.80 2.47 -18.32
C PRO A 39 -7.62 1.53 -18.63
N THR A 40 -6.37 2.03 -18.60
CA THR A 40 -5.16 1.22 -18.79
C THR A 40 -4.93 0.32 -17.59
N LEU A 41 -5.07 0.88 -16.39
CA LEU A 41 -4.92 0.18 -15.12
C LEU A 41 -5.97 -0.93 -15.00
N LEU A 42 -7.23 -0.63 -15.33
CA LEU A 42 -8.30 -1.62 -15.41
C LEU A 42 -8.00 -2.74 -16.41
N ASN A 43 -7.52 -2.40 -17.62
CA ASN A 43 -7.19 -3.42 -18.62
C ASN A 43 -6.05 -4.35 -18.16
N GLU A 44 -5.08 -3.83 -17.43
CA GLU A 44 -3.99 -4.66 -16.90
C GLU A 44 -4.50 -5.59 -15.79
N LEU A 45 -5.29 -5.09 -14.84
CA LEU A 45 -5.96 -5.92 -13.82
C LEU A 45 -6.85 -7.00 -14.46
N VAL A 46 -7.59 -6.68 -15.53
CA VAL A 46 -8.40 -7.63 -16.30
C VAL A 46 -7.50 -8.71 -16.94
N ARG A 47 -6.36 -8.32 -17.53
CA ARG A 47 -5.40 -9.26 -18.13
C ARG A 47 -4.75 -10.15 -17.07
N THR A 48 -4.43 -9.59 -15.91
CA THR A 48 -3.88 -10.32 -14.77
C THR A 48 -4.89 -11.33 -14.24
N ASN A 49 -6.14 -10.92 -14.05
CA ASN A 49 -7.23 -11.83 -13.68
C ASN A 49 -7.48 -12.92 -14.73
N ALA A 50 -7.33 -12.61 -16.03
CA ALA A 50 -7.47 -13.60 -17.09
C ALA A 50 -6.30 -14.60 -17.16
N LYS A 51 -5.08 -14.18 -16.78
CA LYS A 51 -3.89 -15.03 -16.80
C LYS A 51 -3.71 -15.87 -15.53
N LEU A 52 -3.89 -15.26 -14.37
CA LEU A 52 -3.58 -15.84 -13.05
C LEU A 52 -4.85 -16.20 -12.27
N GLY A 53 -6.03 -15.86 -12.80
CA GLY A 53 -7.29 -16.01 -12.08
C GLY A 53 -7.50 -14.93 -11.01
N PRO A 54 -8.64 -14.99 -10.31
CA PRO A 54 -8.99 -14.03 -9.26
C PRO A 54 -8.02 -14.08 -8.07
N SER A 55 -7.50 -15.26 -7.73
CA SER A 55 -6.55 -15.41 -6.61
C SER A 55 -5.23 -14.69 -6.88
N GLY A 56 -4.68 -14.79 -8.10
CA GLY A 56 -3.43 -14.08 -8.43
C GLY A 56 -3.60 -12.57 -8.56
N LEU A 57 -4.82 -12.10 -8.84
CA LEU A 57 -5.14 -10.68 -8.76
C LEU A 57 -5.11 -10.17 -7.31
N VAL A 58 -5.73 -10.92 -6.39
CA VAL A 58 -5.78 -10.57 -4.96
C VAL A 58 -4.38 -10.60 -4.36
N GLU A 59 -3.57 -11.61 -4.68
CA GLU A 59 -2.17 -11.71 -4.21
C GLU A 59 -1.35 -10.49 -4.67
N ARG A 60 -1.50 -10.06 -5.93
CA ARG A 60 -0.86 -8.85 -6.44
C ARG A 60 -1.30 -7.59 -5.71
N LEU A 61 -2.60 -7.44 -5.46
CA LEU A 61 -3.12 -6.30 -4.71
C LEU A 61 -2.65 -6.31 -3.26
N CYS A 62 -2.56 -7.49 -2.64
CA CYS A 62 -2.05 -7.66 -1.28
C CYS A 62 -0.57 -7.24 -1.18
N LEU A 63 0.27 -7.68 -2.14
CA LEU A 63 1.67 -7.28 -2.20
C LEU A 63 1.83 -5.76 -2.39
N ILE A 64 0.94 -5.12 -3.16
CA ILE A 64 0.93 -3.66 -3.33
C ILE A 64 0.50 -2.98 -2.04
N ASP A 65 -0.52 -3.49 -1.36
CA ASP A 65 -1.00 -2.97 -0.07
C ASP A 65 0.09 -3.07 0.99
N GLU A 66 0.75 -4.22 1.12
CA GLU A 66 1.90 -4.42 2.01
C GLU A 66 3.03 -3.44 1.70
N ARG A 67 3.32 -3.19 0.41
CA ARG A 67 4.33 -2.20 0.01
C ARG A 67 3.93 -0.76 0.29
N TRP A 68 2.64 -0.47 0.35
CA TRP A 68 2.12 0.84 0.75
C TRP A 68 2.05 1.02 2.27
N GLN A 69 1.78 -0.07 3.00
CA GLN A 69 1.71 -0.11 4.47
C GLN A 69 3.09 -0.20 5.12
N CYS A 70 4.08 -0.71 4.40
CA CYS A 70 5.48 -0.69 4.81
C CYS A 70 6.19 0.42 4.02
N PRO A 71 5.98 1.70 4.37
CA PRO A 71 6.97 2.67 3.97
C PRO A 71 8.26 2.23 4.67
N GLU A 72 9.39 2.20 3.97
CA GLU A 72 10.72 2.20 4.59
C GLU A 72 10.98 3.55 5.32
N ASP A 73 9.94 4.08 5.97
CA ASP A 73 9.83 5.35 6.70
C ASP A 73 9.33 4.99 8.11
N PHE A 74 10.04 4.08 8.75
CA PHE A 74 10.51 4.44 10.08
C PHE A 74 11.74 5.32 9.82
N ASP A 75 11.52 6.59 9.49
CA ASP A 75 12.42 7.62 9.97
C ASP A 75 11.89 7.91 11.38
N PRO A 76 12.34 7.20 12.44
CA PRO A 76 12.07 7.69 13.77
C PRO A 76 12.75 9.06 13.80
N ASP A 77 11.96 10.12 13.80
CA ASP A 77 12.45 11.47 14.01
C ASP A 77 13.45 11.39 15.19
N PRO A 78 14.75 11.63 14.96
CA PRO A 78 15.77 11.33 15.96
C PRO A 78 15.57 12.16 17.23
N ASP A 79 14.78 13.22 17.15
CA ASP A 79 14.36 14.06 18.26
C ASP A 79 13.40 13.32 19.22
N VAL A 80 12.45 12.53 18.69
CA VAL A 80 11.50 11.74 19.48
C VAL A 80 12.14 10.51 20.12
N LEU A 81 13.15 9.92 19.46
CA LEU A 81 13.89 8.78 20.01
C LEU A 81 14.94 9.23 21.05
N GLY A 82 15.52 10.42 20.88
CA GLY A 82 16.45 11.04 21.83
C GLY A 82 15.81 11.32 23.18
N ASP A 83 14.62 11.91 23.20
CA ASP A 83 13.89 12.25 24.44
C ASP A 83 13.48 10.98 25.23
N GLN A 84 13.11 9.90 24.53
CA GLN A 84 12.81 8.60 25.14
C GLN A 84 14.04 7.90 25.73
N LEU A 85 15.22 8.06 25.11
CA LEU A 85 16.47 7.49 25.61
C LEU A 85 17.01 8.25 26.82
N ASP A 86 16.87 9.57 26.84
CA ASP A 86 17.30 10.42 27.96
C ASP A 86 16.47 10.09 29.23
N LEU A 87 15.14 9.96 29.07
CA LEU A 87 14.25 9.55 30.16
C LEU A 87 14.56 8.13 30.69
N LEU A 88 14.92 7.20 29.82
CA LEU A 88 15.31 5.84 30.21
C LEU A 88 16.67 5.82 30.92
N LEU A 89 17.64 6.64 30.48
CA LEU A 89 18.95 6.77 31.12
C LEU A 89 18.83 7.44 32.51
N GLU A 90 17.97 8.45 32.65
CA GLU A 90 17.67 9.07 33.95
C GLU A 90 17.05 8.06 34.92
N THR A 91 16.18 7.18 34.42
CA THR A 91 15.55 6.12 35.24
C THR A 91 16.57 5.09 35.72
N ILE A 92 17.55 4.72 34.90
CA ILE A 92 18.59 3.73 35.27
C ILE A 92 19.65 4.34 36.19
N GLN A 93 19.98 5.62 36.01
CA GLN A 93 20.96 6.34 36.84
C GLN A 93 20.35 6.87 38.15
N GLY A 94 19.03 7.04 38.19
CA GLY A 94 18.26 7.54 39.33
C GLY A 94 17.75 6.46 40.29
N GLU A 95 18.09 5.18 40.10
CA GLU A 95 17.93 4.15 41.13
C GLU A 95 19.19 4.10 42.02
N PRO A 96 19.24 4.82 43.16
CA PRO A 96 20.22 4.52 44.18
C PRO A 96 19.85 3.17 44.81
N MET A 97 20.75 2.20 44.70
CA MET A 97 20.76 1.01 45.55
C MET A 97 21.07 1.40 47.00
#